data_AF-A0A3Q2PGV5-F1
#
_entry.id   AF-A0A3Q2PGV5-F1
#
_cell.length_a   1.000
_cell.length_b   1.000
_cell.length_c   1.000
_cell.angle_alpha   90.00
_cell.angle_beta   90.00
_cell.angle_gamma   90.00
#
_symmetry.space_group_name_H-M   'P 1'
#
loop_
_entity.id
_entity.type
_entity.pdbx_description
1 polymer ?
#
loop_
_entity_poly.entity_id
_entity_poly.type
_entity_poly.pdbx_seq_one_letter_code
_entity_poly.pdbx_strand_id
1 'polypeptide(L)'
;CITLHQYFMFSVQICICCASLYVTAKVGTAVSLPCTYAAWKYGRLPFCWARESTSAFSCNNQVIQSDGTNVLSRLSWRYPLAGNLATGDASLRISQVQESDSGKYICRVEIPGWFNDQKTENTLCLSSYFSGTFTSVQSWKRGSVMILKVRPEGKQNIRKWL
;
A
#
# COMPACT_ATOMS: atom_id res chain seq x y z
N CYS A 1 42.96 -7.66 30.51
CA CYS A 1 42.89 -6.43 29.70
C CYS A 1 43.92 -6.54 28.59
N ILE A 2 43.63 -6.55 27.29
CA ILE A 2 42.39 -6.46 26.51
C ILE A 2 42.62 -7.38 25.30
N THR A 3 41.59 -8.12 24.94
CA THR A 3 41.53 -9.16 23.92
C THR A 3 41.74 -8.64 22.49
N LEU A 4 42.13 -9.57 21.63
CA LEU A 4 42.48 -9.44 20.22
C LEU A 4 41.61 -8.50 19.38
N HIS A 5 42.33 -7.75 18.56
CA HIS A 5 41.91 -7.09 17.33
C HIS A 5 40.98 -7.93 16.43
N GLN A 6 40.10 -7.22 15.72
CA GLN A 6 39.31 -7.62 14.55
C GLN A 6 38.10 -8.52 14.83
N TYR A 7 36.91 -7.93 14.94
CA TYR A 7 35.76 -8.25 14.07
C TYR A 7 34.83 -7.04 14.04
N PHE A 8 35.21 -6.12 13.16
CA PHE A 8 34.36 -5.08 12.61
C PHE A 8 33.34 -5.76 11.70
N MET A 9 32.17 -6.11 12.24
CA MET A 9 31.03 -6.49 11.45
C MET A 9 29.87 -5.62 11.93
N PHE A 10 29.65 -4.53 11.20
CA PHE A 10 28.39 -3.80 11.21
C PHE A 10 27.27 -4.83 11.28
N SER A 11 26.45 -4.77 12.31
CA SER A 11 25.09 -5.29 12.19
C SER A 11 24.43 -4.41 11.13
N VAL A 12 24.63 -4.78 9.86
CA VAL A 12 23.68 -4.47 8.82
C VAL A 12 22.43 -5.17 9.32
N GLN A 13 21.61 -4.42 10.05
CA GLN A 13 20.22 -4.76 10.23
C GLN A 13 19.69 -4.75 8.81
N ILE A 14 19.76 -5.91 8.16
CA ILE A 14 19.08 -6.17 6.91
C ILE A 14 17.63 -5.95 7.27
N CYS A 15 17.15 -4.73 7.09
CA CYS A 15 15.75 -4.48 6.90
C CYS A 15 15.45 -5.24 5.63
N ILE A 16 14.94 -6.46 5.81
CA ILE A 16 14.34 -7.25 4.77
C ILE A 16 13.36 -6.28 4.11
N CYS A 17 13.74 -5.75 2.95
CA CYS A 17 12.87 -4.97 2.11
C CYS A 17 11.87 -5.99 1.55
N CYS A 18 10.89 -6.36 2.37
CA CYS A 18 9.75 -7.14 1.92
C CYS A 18 9.22 -6.42 0.68
N ALA A 19 9.04 -7.19 -0.39
CA ALA A 19 8.69 -6.77 -1.74
C ALA A 19 7.43 -5.89 -1.75
N SER A 20 7.59 -4.63 -1.36
CA SER A 20 6.56 -3.64 -1.32
C SER A 20 6.69 -2.84 -2.60
N LEU A 21 5.72 -3.03 -3.49
CA LEU A 21 5.67 -2.23 -4.70
C LEU A 21 5.09 -0.86 -4.33
N TYR A 22 5.86 0.20 -4.57
CA TYR A 22 5.38 1.56 -4.39
C TYR A 22 4.65 2.02 -5.65
N VAL A 23 3.39 2.41 -5.49
CA VAL A 23 2.57 2.97 -6.57
C VAL A 23 2.21 4.39 -6.19
N THR A 24 2.44 5.35 -7.09
CA THR A 24 2.14 6.76 -6.84
C THR A 24 0.89 7.21 -7.62
N ALA A 25 0.00 7.96 -6.96
CA ALA A 25 -1.19 8.53 -7.59
C ALA A 25 -1.42 9.98 -7.14
N LYS A 26 -2.16 10.76 -7.94
CA LYS A 26 -2.67 12.07 -7.52
C LYS A 26 -4.10 11.90 -6.99
N VAL A 27 -4.48 12.70 -6.00
CA VAL A 27 -5.89 12.75 -5.54
C VAL A 27 -6.80 13.11 -6.71
N GLY A 28 -7.94 12.43 -6.81
CA GLY A 28 -8.93 12.55 -7.87
C GLY A 28 -8.64 11.70 -9.11
N THR A 29 -7.43 11.14 -9.28
CA THR A 29 -7.11 10.29 -10.44
C THR A 29 -7.49 8.84 -10.20
N ALA A 30 -7.34 8.00 -11.22
CA ALA A 30 -7.41 6.55 -11.05
C ALA A 30 -6.01 5.94 -11.03
N VAL A 31 -5.83 4.87 -10.28
CA VAL A 31 -4.55 4.13 -10.19
C VAL A 31 -4.83 2.63 -10.16
N SER A 32 -3.89 1.83 -10.66
CA SER A 32 -3.97 0.36 -10.61
C SER A 32 -2.86 -0.19 -9.73
N LEU A 33 -3.22 -1.06 -8.80
CA LEU A 33 -2.30 -1.82 -7.97
C LEU A 33 -2.14 -3.22 -8.57
N PRO A 34 -0.93 -3.61 -9.00
CA PRO A 34 -0.74 -4.88 -9.68
C PRO A 34 -0.82 -6.07 -8.71
N CYS A 35 -1.42 -7.15 -9.20
CA CYS A 35 -1.35 -8.47 -8.58
C CYS A 35 -1.54 -9.53 -9.67
N THR A 36 -0.54 -10.41 -9.85
CA THR A 36 -0.60 -11.48 -10.85
C THR A 36 -0.16 -12.81 -10.25
N TYR A 37 -0.71 -13.90 -10.78
CA TYR A 37 -0.39 -15.27 -10.39
C TYR A 37 -0.30 -16.19 -11.60
N ALA A 38 0.32 -17.35 -11.43
CA ALA A 38 0.56 -18.31 -12.51
C ALA A 38 -0.72 -19.09 -12.91
N ALA A 39 -1.65 -18.42 -13.58
CA ALA A 39 -2.90 -19.07 -14.03
C ALA A 39 -2.68 -20.24 -15.00
N TRP A 40 -1.57 -20.27 -15.74
CA TRP A 40 -1.19 -21.41 -16.58
C TRP A 40 -0.95 -22.70 -15.76
N LYS A 41 -0.56 -22.55 -14.48
CA LYS A 41 -0.28 -23.66 -13.57
C LYS A 41 -1.48 -24.02 -12.71
N TYR A 42 -2.21 -23.01 -12.22
CA TYR A 42 -3.24 -23.19 -11.20
C TYR A 42 -4.67 -22.96 -11.70
N GLY A 43 -4.86 -22.52 -12.94
CA GLY A 43 -6.15 -22.06 -13.43
C GLY A 43 -6.58 -20.75 -12.77
N ARG A 44 -7.89 -20.52 -12.69
CA ARG A 44 -8.46 -19.38 -11.96
C ARG A 44 -8.48 -19.69 -10.46
N LEU A 45 -8.00 -18.75 -9.64
CA LEU A 45 -7.94 -18.92 -8.19
C LEU A 45 -8.74 -17.84 -7.46
N PRO A 46 -9.37 -18.18 -6.31
CA PRO A 46 -9.91 -17.20 -5.38
C PRO A 46 -8.82 -16.22 -4.93
N PHE A 47 -9.23 -14.97 -4.72
CA PHE A 47 -8.33 -13.96 -4.20
C PHE A 47 -9.09 -12.87 -3.45
N CYS A 48 -8.34 -12.11 -2.67
CA CYS A 48 -8.86 -10.92 -2.01
C CYS A 48 -7.80 -9.84 -1.92
N TRP A 49 -8.26 -8.60 -1.89
CA TRP A 49 -7.44 -7.46 -1.50
C TRP A 49 -7.85 -7.00 -0.10
N ALA A 50 -6.86 -6.70 0.72
CA ALA A 50 -7.00 -6.19 2.07
C ALA A 50 -6.20 -4.90 2.25
N ARG A 51 -6.63 -4.05 3.18
CA ARG A 51 -5.81 -2.94 3.68
C ARG A 51 -5.04 -3.31 4.93
N GLU A 52 -3.83 -2.76 5.06
CA GLU A 52 -2.90 -2.92 6.18
C GLU A 52 -2.38 -4.35 6.38
N SER A 53 -3.25 -5.34 6.58
CA SER A 53 -2.88 -6.71 6.94
C SER A 53 -3.80 -7.78 6.35
N THR A 54 -3.25 -8.98 6.17
CA THR A 54 -3.99 -10.22 5.90
C THR A 54 -3.62 -11.24 6.96
N SER A 55 -4.55 -12.08 7.39
CA SER A 55 -4.22 -13.22 8.24
C SER A 55 -3.74 -14.40 7.37
N ALA A 56 -3.41 -15.54 7.99
CA ALA A 56 -3.09 -16.76 7.25
C ALA A 56 -4.32 -17.34 6.51
N PHE A 57 -5.54 -17.02 6.97
CA PHE A 57 -6.77 -17.68 6.50
C PHE A 57 -7.83 -16.70 5.98
N SER A 58 -7.63 -15.39 6.14
CA SER A 58 -8.62 -14.37 5.80
C SER A 58 -7.98 -13.07 5.32
N CYS A 59 -8.70 -12.37 4.44
CA CYS A 59 -8.48 -10.94 4.23
C CYS A 59 -9.25 -10.16 5.30
N ASN A 60 -8.52 -9.62 6.25
CA ASN A 60 -9.06 -8.61 7.16
C ASN A 60 -9.14 -7.27 6.41
N ASN A 61 -10.05 -6.37 6.78
CA ASN A 61 -10.23 -5.06 6.12
C ASN A 61 -10.31 -5.16 4.58
N GLN A 62 -11.21 -6.03 4.12
CA GLN A 62 -11.37 -6.42 2.73
C GLN A 62 -11.80 -5.25 1.84
N VAL A 63 -11.10 -5.10 0.71
CA VAL A 63 -11.38 -4.13 -0.35
C VAL A 63 -12.18 -4.78 -1.47
N ILE A 64 -11.76 -5.97 -1.91
CA ILE A 64 -12.46 -6.82 -2.88
C ILE A 64 -12.21 -8.28 -2.53
N GLN A 65 -13.18 -9.15 -2.82
CA GLN A 65 -13.04 -10.60 -2.76
C GLN A 65 -13.70 -11.25 -3.97
N SER A 66 -13.07 -12.33 -4.44
CA SER A 66 -13.50 -13.10 -5.59
C SER A 66 -13.31 -14.59 -5.34
N ASP A 67 -14.19 -15.40 -5.93
CA ASP A 67 -14.03 -16.87 -6.01
C ASP A 67 -13.11 -17.30 -7.18
N GLY A 68 -12.46 -16.35 -7.85
CA GLY A 68 -11.63 -16.57 -9.04
C GLY A 68 -12.38 -16.46 -10.36
N THR A 69 -13.71 -16.39 -10.34
CA THR A 69 -14.56 -16.20 -11.52
C THR A 69 -15.35 -14.91 -11.45
N ASN A 70 -15.98 -14.64 -10.30
CA ASN A 70 -16.83 -13.51 -10.02
C ASN A 70 -16.29 -12.71 -8.84
N VAL A 71 -16.59 -11.41 -8.83
CA VAL A 71 -16.37 -10.58 -7.66
C VAL A 71 -17.53 -10.80 -6.70
N LEU A 72 -17.26 -11.36 -5.53
CA LEU A 72 -18.25 -11.68 -4.50
C LEU A 72 -18.63 -10.45 -3.69
N SER A 73 -17.65 -9.60 -3.36
CA SER A 73 -17.89 -8.39 -2.59
C SER A 73 -16.83 -7.32 -2.85
N ARG A 74 -17.21 -6.08 -2.57
CA ARG A 74 -16.37 -4.90 -2.80
C ARG A 74 -16.73 -3.80 -1.82
N LEU A 75 -15.72 -3.18 -1.21
CA LEU A 75 -15.86 -2.13 -0.18
C LEU A 75 -16.52 -0.85 -0.72
N SER A 76 -16.24 -0.50 -1.98
CA SER A 76 -16.79 0.69 -2.63
C SER A 76 -16.78 0.50 -4.14
N TRP A 77 -17.71 1.15 -4.85
CA TRP A 77 -17.70 1.20 -6.32
C TRP A 77 -16.36 1.72 -6.89
N ARG A 78 -15.62 2.51 -6.10
CA ARG A 78 -14.28 3.02 -6.45
C ARG A 78 -13.21 1.93 -6.60
N TYR A 79 -13.47 0.70 -6.18
CA TYR A 79 -12.50 -0.40 -6.17
C TYR A 79 -12.77 -1.50 -7.21
N PRO A 80 -12.96 -1.20 -8.51
CA PRO A 80 -13.22 -2.25 -9.48
C PRO A 80 -12.00 -3.16 -9.69
N LEU A 81 -12.28 -4.41 -10.07
CA LEU A 81 -11.27 -5.31 -10.62
C LEU A 81 -10.76 -4.72 -11.95
N ALA A 82 -9.45 -4.62 -12.10
CA ALA A 82 -8.81 -4.11 -13.30
C ALA A 82 -8.33 -5.24 -14.24
N GLY A 83 -7.89 -6.35 -13.64
CA GLY A 83 -7.26 -7.45 -14.35
C GLY A 83 -8.21 -8.48 -14.93
N ASN A 84 -7.68 -9.32 -15.82
CA ASN A 84 -8.37 -10.48 -16.37
C ASN A 84 -7.99 -11.76 -15.60
N LEU A 85 -8.95 -12.32 -14.87
CA LEU A 85 -8.73 -13.55 -14.08
C LEU A 85 -8.39 -14.77 -14.96
N ALA A 86 -8.80 -14.78 -16.23
CA ALA A 86 -8.45 -15.86 -17.17
C ALA A 86 -6.93 -15.97 -17.39
N THR A 87 -6.21 -14.85 -17.27
CA THR A 87 -4.76 -14.77 -17.46
C THR A 87 -4.01 -14.64 -16.14
N GLY A 88 -4.70 -14.81 -15.00
CA GLY A 88 -4.10 -14.68 -13.67
C GLY A 88 -3.84 -13.25 -13.23
N ASP A 89 -4.55 -12.27 -13.79
CA ASP A 89 -4.41 -10.87 -13.40
C ASP A 89 -5.54 -10.47 -12.44
N ALA A 90 -5.18 -10.31 -11.17
CA ALA A 90 -6.05 -9.92 -10.06
C ALA A 90 -5.84 -8.44 -9.64
N SER A 91 -5.32 -7.61 -10.55
CA SER A 91 -4.99 -6.21 -10.26
C SER A 91 -6.21 -5.39 -9.84
N LEU A 92 -6.05 -4.58 -8.81
CA LEU A 92 -7.09 -3.69 -8.27
C LEU A 92 -6.98 -2.32 -8.93
N ARG A 93 -8.10 -1.73 -9.35
CA ARG A 93 -8.16 -0.32 -9.72
C ARG A 93 -8.81 0.48 -8.59
N ILE A 94 -8.24 1.64 -8.28
CA ILE A 94 -8.79 2.61 -7.36
C ILE A 94 -9.18 3.83 -8.18
N SER A 95 -10.47 4.05 -8.35
CA SER A 95 -11.06 5.21 -9.02
C SER A 95 -11.23 6.37 -8.05
N GLN A 96 -11.05 7.60 -8.55
CA GLN A 96 -11.18 8.83 -7.75
C GLN A 96 -10.43 8.73 -6.42
N VAL A 97 -9.11 8.52 -6.51
CA VAL A 97 -8.22 8.36 -5.36
C VAL A 97 -8.42 9.49 -4.36
N GLN A 98 -8.56 9.16 -3.09
CA GLN A 98 -8.74 10.09 -1.97
C GLN A 98 -7.50 10.10 -1.07
N GLU A 99 -7.37 11.13 -0.22
CA GLU A 99 -6.27 11.17 0.78
C GLU A 99 -6.27 9.94 1.70
N SER A 100 -7.45 9.47 2.08
CA SER A 100 -7.64 8.26 2.88
C SER A 100 -7.32 6.96 2.13
N ASP A 101 -7.03 7.02 0.83
CA ASP A 101 -6.62 5.85 0.04
C ASP A 101 -5.12 5.55 0.12
N SER A 102 -4.30 6.49 0.61
CA SER A 102 -2.90 6.18 0.86
C SER A 102 -2.74 5.07 1.88
N GLY A 103 -1.76 4.20 1.69
CA GLY A 103 -1.43 3.14 2.65
C GLY A 103 -1.13 1.81 1.97
N LYS A 104 -1.05 0.78 2.81
CA LYS A 104 -0.69 -0.57 2.39
C LYS A 104 -1.91 -1.36 1.93
N TYR A 105 -1.76 -2.03 0.80
CA TYR A 105 -2.70 -2.95 0.19
C TYR A 105 -2.03 -4.30 -0.03
N ILE A 106 -2.71 -5.37 0.33
CA ILE A 106 -2.19 -6.73 0.17
C ILE A 106 -3.17 -7.51 -0.70
N CYS A 107 -2.67 -8.03 -1.81
CA CYS A 107 -3.37 -9.03 -2.60
C CYS A 107 -2.99 -10.41 -2.08
N ARG A 108 -3.98 -11.23 -1.71
CA ARG A 108 -3.80 -12.64 -1.33
C ARG A 108 -4.51 -13.51 -2.35
N VAL A 109 -3.76 -14.38 -3.03
CA VAL A 109 -4.29 -15.39 -3.96
C VAL A 109 -4.22 -16.76 -3.27
N GLU A 110 -5.34 -17.48 -3.26
CA GLU A 110 -5.49 -18.75 -2.55
C GLU A 110 -4.98 -19.89 -3.42
N ILE A 111 -3.69 -20.22 -3.29
CA ILE A 111 -3.09 -21.37 -3.98
C ILE A 111 -3.39 -22.63 -3.16
N PRO A 112 -3.90 -23.71 -3.77
CA PRO A 112 -4.20 -24.95 -3.06
C PRO A 112 -3.02 -25.49 -2.22
N GLY A 113 -3.34 -25.96 -1.01
CA GLY A 113 -2.39 -26.52 -0.03
C GLY A 113 -2.13 -25.59 1.16
N TRP A 114 -1.53 -26.14 2.21
CA TRP A 114 -1.36 -25.39 3.46
C TRP A 114 -0.24 -24.34 3.31
N PHE A 115 -0.56 -23.08 3.62
CA PHE A 115 0.37 -21.94 3.64
C PHE A 115 0.95 -21.57 2.27
N ASN A 116 0.28 -21.96 1.17
CA ASN A 116 0.77 -21.71 -0.19
C ASN A 116 0.30 -20.36 -0.77
N ASP A 117 -0.49 -19.60 -0.03
CA ASP A 117 -1.06 -18.35 -0.53
C ASP A 117 0.02 -17.40 -1.05
N GLN A 118 -0.16 -16.93 -2.27
CA GLN A 118 0.68 -15.87 -2.81
C GLN A 118 0.20 -14.54 -2.28
N LYS A 119 1.10 -13.80 -1.61
CA LYS A 119 0.84 -12.46 -1.09
C LYS A 119 1.68 -11.43 -1.84
N THR A 120 1.02 -10.42 -2.40
CA THR A 120 1.66 -9.28 -3.07
C THR A 120 1.33 -8.01 -2.32
N GLU A 121 2.35 -7.30 -1.82
CA GLU A 121 2.18 -6.07 -1.06
C GLU A 121 2.42 -4.85 -1.95
N ASN A 122 1.48 -3.91 -1.92
CA ASN A 122 1.53 -2.65 -2.64
C ASN A 122 1.32 -1.50 -1.67
N THR A 123 2.14 -0.46 -1.77
CA THR A 123 1.99 0.77 -0.99
C THR A 123 1.56 1.89 -1.91
N LEU A 124 0.35 2.42 -1.70
CA LEU A 124 -0.15 3.58 -2.44
C LEU A 124 0.33 4.87 -1.78
N CYS A 125 1.15 5.63 -2.50
CA CYS A 125 1.64 6.95 -2.12
C CYS A 125 0.91 8.04 -2.92
N LEU A 126 0.58 9.16 -2.27
CA LEU A 126 -0.04 10.29 -2.97
C LEU A 126 1.01 11.34 -3.34
N SER A 127 1.00 11.78 -4.60
CA SER A 127 1.94 12.79 -5.10
C SER A 127 1.80 14.15 -4.41
N SER A 128 0.66 14.44 -3.78
CA SER A 128 0.46 15.64 -2.96
C SER A 128 1.36 15.69 -1.70
N TYR A 129 1.89 14.55 -1.23
CA TYR A 129 2.91 14.53 -0.17
C TYR A 129 4.28 15.03 -0.66
N PHE A 130 4.60 14.87 -1.94
CA PHE A 130 5.85 15.33 -2.55
C PHE A 130 5.73 16.71 -3.22
N SER A 131 4.51 17.18 -3.46
CA SER A 131 4.24 18.49 -4.06
C SER A 131 4.13 19.63 -3.03
N GLY A 132 4.24 19.32 -1.74
CA GLY A 132 4.23 20.33 -0.69
C GLY A 132 5.60 20.98 -0.57
N THR A 133 5.78 22.18 -1.10
CA THR A 133 6.89 23.04 -0.69
C THR A 133 6.72 23.39 0.78
N PHE A 134 7.61 22.89 1.65
CA PHE A 134 7.74 23.38 3.02
C PHE A 134 8.30 24.80 2.98
N THR A 135 7.40 25.79 2.95
CA THR A 135 7.78 27.20 3.05
C THR A 135 7.91 27.58 4.53
N SER A 136 9.11 27.38 5.09
CA SER A 136 9.59 27.95 6.35
C SER A 136 8.92 27.48 7.66
N VAL A 137 9.75 27.06 8.62
CA VAL A 137 9.37 26.99 10.05
C VAL A 137 9.34 28.42 10.58
N GLN A 138 8.16 28.97 10.89
CA GLN A 138 8.05 30.30 11.48
C GLN A 138 7.73 30.23 12.98
N SER A 139 8.79 30.39 13.76
CA SER A 139 8.86 30.74 15.19
C SER A 139 8.41 29.67 16.21
N TRP A 140 9.26 29.50 17.22
CA TRP A 140 9.03 28.70 18.42
C TRP A 140 8.30 29.54 19.48
N LYS A 141 7.21 29.02 20.06
CA LYS A 141 6.65 29.54 21.31
C LYS A 141 6.37 28.38 22.25
N ARG A 142 6.95 28.44 23.47
CA ARG A 142 6.68 27.52 24.59
C ARG A 142 6.84 26.03 24.24
N GLY A 143 7.91 25.67 23.52
CA GLY A 143 8.24 24.28 23.22
C GLY A 143 7.49 23.65 22.04
N SER A 144 6.55 24.38 21.43
CA SER A 144 5.80 23.92 20.26
C SER A 144 6.28 24.56 18.96
N VAL A 145 6.35 23.75 17.90
CA VAL A 145 6.73 24.16 16.54
C VAL A 145 5.47 24.33 15.68
N MET A 146 5.29 25.50 15.07
CA MET A 146 4.27 25.68 14.03
C MET A 146 4.82 25.28 12.66
N ILE A 147 4.21 24.27 12.05
CA ILE A 147 4.50 23.86 10.67
C ILE A 147 3.35 24.32 9.79
N LEU A 148 3.62 25.25 8.87
CA LEU A 148 2.65 25.68 7.87
C LEU A 148 2.72 24.74 6.66
N LYS A 149 1.69 23.90 6.49
CA LYS A 149 1.53 23.09 5.28
C LYS A 149 0.73 23.90 4.25
N VAL A 150 1.40 24.35 3.19
CA VAL A 150 0.74 25.01 2.05
C VAL A 150 0.29 23.91 1.08
N ARG A 151 -1.02 23.78 0.85
CA ARG A 151 -1.56 22.92 -0.22
C ARG A 151 -1.48 23.68 -1.55
N PRO A 152 -1.15 23.01 -2.68
CA PRO A 152 -1.09 23.67 -3.98
C PRO A 152 -2.47 24.12 -4.50
N GLU A 153 -3.56 23.60 -3.93
CA GLU A 153 -4.94 23.89 -4.31
C GLU A 153 -5.58 24.88 -3.32
N GLY A 154 -5.05 26.11 -3.28
CA GLY A 154 -5.78 27.36 -2.95
C GLY A 154 -6.68 27.50 -1.72
N LYS A 155 -6.86 26.54 -0.80
CA LYS A 155 -7.72 26.71 0.38
C LYS A 155 -7.22 25.99 1.64
N GLN A 156 -7.14 26.80 2.70
CA GLN A 156 -6.97 26.51 4.14
C GLN A 156 -5.58 26.17 4.69
N ASN A 157 -5.08 27.10 5.53
CA ASN A 157 -3.96 26.91 6.45
C ASN A 157 -4.38 25.97 7.59
N ILE A 158 -3.79 24.76 7.67
CA ILE A 158 -3.94 23.91 8.85
C ILE A 158 -2.90 24.36 9.89
N ARG A 159 -3.37 24.87 11.04
CA ARG A 159 -2.52 25.17 12.19
C ARG A 159 -2.51 23.96 13.11
N LYS A 160 -1.38 23.28 13.24
CA LYS A 160 -1.19 22.18 14.21
C LYS A 160 -0.02 22.54 15.11
N TRP A 161 -0.26 22.54 16.42
CA TRP A 161 0.77 22.62 17.44
C TRP A 161 1.19 21.20 17.80
N LEU A 162 2.49 20.92 17.80
CA LEU A 162 3.11 19.72 18.36
C LEU A 162 3.81 20.08 19.66
#